data_AF-A0A372F6V2-F1
#
_entry.id   AF-A0A372F6V2-F1
#
_cell.length_a   1.000
_cell.length_b   1.000
_cell.length_c   1.000
_cell.angle_alpha   90.00
_cell.angle_beta   90.00
_cell.angle_gamma   90.00
#
_symmetry.space_group_name_H-M   'P 1'
#
loop_
_entity.id
_entity.type
_entity.pdbx_description
1 polymer ?
#
loop_
_entity_poly.entity_id
_entity_poly.type
_entity_poly.pdbx_seq_one_letter_code
_entity_poly.pdbx_strand_id
1 'polypeptide(L)'
;MVVLIFHSCKTDDILKTASISALNCSEATFSATATSGVSYTATASVPYTGGNGIAYPAGTAVASSGVTGLIATLSAGTLASGNGIASFVITGTPNIAGTASFSIELGGQSCILALPVVQSKANVSTLTGTITPTTGTSGTAYTGIIILDYTGGNGGTYDASTASSTGVEGLTATLAAGTLANGTGKLTYTISGTPTSAGTATFNISFGGQTFTVTLTVAAGSTGTANPAKDTVVIVYSGTTATVNNAFSNDGVSVAVSGADVTITSKNTIKEIVYLLSGTASKGSFKIYSEYKFNITMKGVSLTNSAGPAINIQSGKKVQLMY
;
A
#
# COMPACT_ATOMS: atom_id res chain seq x y z
N MET A 1 41.52 34.67 91.84
CA MET A 1 42.27 34.11 90.70
C MET A 1 41.27 33.36 89.84
N VAL A 2 41.29 33.66 88.54
CA VAL A 2 40.21 33.48 87.57
C VAL A 2 39.83 32.00 87.39
N VAL A 3 38.53 31.69 87.51
CA VAL A 3 37.95 30.43 87.03
C VAL A 3 37.76 30.58 85.51
N LEU A 4 38.61 29.92 84.72
CA LEU A 4 38.39 29.79 83.28
C LEU A 4 37.36 28.68 83.04
N ILE A 5 36.14 29.07 82.69
CA ILE A 5 35.14 28.17 82.10
C ILE A 5 35.35 28.21 80.59
N PHE A 6 35.89 27.14 80.01
CA PHE A 6 35.88 26.95 78.57
C PHE A 6 34.47 26.52 78.13
N HIS A 7 33.66 27.48 77.67
CA HIS A 7 32.50 27.17 76.84
C HIS A 7 32.99 26.87 75.42
N SER A 8 33.08 25.59 75.06
CA SER A 8 33.21 25.19 73.66
C SER A 8 31.80 25.17 73.04
N CYS A 9 31.38 26.27 72.42
CA CYS A 9 30.31 26.23 71.42
C CYS A 9 30.95 25.87 70.07
N LYS A 10 31.30 24.60 69.89
CA LYS A 10 31.44 24.05 68.54
C LYS A 10 30.13 23.34 68.26
N THR A 11 29.20 24.05 67.61
CA THR A 11 28.05 23.39 66.99
C THR A 11 28.63 22.31 66.10
N ASP A 12 28.29 21.05 66.35
CA ASP A 12 28.54 20.00 65.37
C ASP A 12 27.85 20.46 64.08
N ASP A 13 28.65 20.96 63.13
CA ASP A 13 28.23 21.10 61.74
C ASP A 13 28.10 19.66 61.21
N ILE A 14 27.03 18.99 61.65
CA ILE A 14 26.54 17.77 61.03
C ILE A 14 26.26 18.18 59.60
N LEU A 15 27.11 17.73 58.67
CA LEU A 15 26.96 17.97 57.25
C LEU A 15 25.56 17.50 56.84
N LYS A 16 24.60 18.42 56.80
CA LYS A 16 23.23 18.10 56.42
C LYS A 16 23.24 17.78 54.93
N THR A 17 23.14 16.50 54.61
CA THR A 17 22.94 16.05 53.24
C THR A 17 21.48 16.24 52.84
N ALA A 18 21.23 16.44 51.56
CA ALA A 18 19.87 16.40 51.03
C ALA A 18 19.22 15.04 51.35
N SER A 19 18.02 15.05 51.91
CA SER A 19 17.27 13.84 52.26
C SER A 19 15.78 14.01 51.95
N ILE A 20 15.14 12.94 51.48
CA ILE A 20 13.69 12.88 51.22
C ILE A 20 13.10 11.63 51.88
N SER A 21 11.79 11.62 52.14
CA SER A 21 11.09 10.46 52.70
C SER A 21 10.65 9.46 51.62
N ALA A 22 10.27 9.94 50.43
CA ALA A 22 9.92 9.09 49.30
C ALA A 22 10.16 9.81 47.96
N LEU A 23 10.46 9.02 46.92
CA LEU A 23 10.59 9.46 45.53
C LEU A 23 9.54 8.73 44.68
N ASN A 24 8.60 9.46 44.08
CA ASN A 24 7.39 8.90 43.48
C ASN A 24 7.48 8.86 41.95
N CYS A 25 8.25 7.91 41.41
CA CYS A 25 8.39 7.75 39.95
C CYS A 25 7.08 7.46 39.20
N SER A 26 6.08 6.85 39.85
CA SER A 26 4.78 6.54 39.23
C SER A 26 3.94 7.78 38.91
N GLU A 27 4.23 8.90 39.57
CA GLU A 27 3.54 10.19 39.37
C GLU A 27 4.37 11.14 38.50
N ALA A 28 5.47 10.65 37.92
CA ALA A 28 6.34 11.47 37.09
C ALA A 28 5.64 11.93 35.81
N THR A 29 5.95 13.16 35.38
CA THR A 29 5.48 13.73 34.12
C THR A 29 6.65 14.05 33.20
N PHE A 30 6.42 13.98 31.89
CA PHE A 30 7.44 14.25 30.87
C PHE A 30 7.01 15.45 30.02
N SER A 31 7.94 16.35 29.73
CA SER A 31 7.65 17.56 28.95
C SER A 31 7.45 17.29 27.45
N ALA A 32 7.82 16.10 26.97
CA ALA A 32 7.66 15.69 25.58
C ALA A 32 7.58 14.15 25.46
N THR A 33 6.92 13.68 24.41
CA THR A 33 6.84 12.25 24.04
C THR A 33 8.13 11.80 23.35
N ALA A 34 8.68 10.67 23.79
CA ALA A 34 9.82 10.04 23.11
C ALA A 34 9.33 9.16 21.95
N THR A 35 10.05 9.19 20.81
CA THR A 35 9.75 8.37 19.62
C THR A 35 11.00 7.61 19.20
N SER A 36 10.87 6.32 18.88
CA SER A 36 12.00 5.45 18.49
C SER A 36 12.78 6.02 17.30
N GLY A 37 14.11 6.05 17.38
CA GLY A 37 15.00 6.53 16.32
C GLY A 37 15.05 8.05 16.17
N VAL A 38 14.29 8.81 16.98
CA VAL A 38 14.28 10.27 16.94
C VAL A 38 15.04 10.83 18.14
N SER A 39 15.90 11.82 17.89
CA SER A 39 16.62 12.56 18.94
C SER A 39 15.64 13.14 19.95
N TYR A 40 15.90 12.89 21.23
CA TYR A 40 15.06 13.28 22.35
C TYR A 40 15.87 14.11 23.34
N THR A 41 15.32 15.27 23.71
CA THR A 41 15.79 16.10 24.82
C THR A 41 14.57 16.65 25.52
N ALA A 42 14.33 16.24 26.76
CA ALA A 42 13.16 16.66 27.53
C ALA A 42 13.40 16.60 29.04
N THR A 43 12.46 17.14 29.80
CA THR A 43 12.49 17.12 31.26
C THR A 43 11.48 16.12 31.80
N ALA A 44 11.93 15.29 32.74
CA ALA A 44 11.07 14.50 33.60
C ALA A 44 10.95 15.17 34.98
N SER A 45 9.73 15.43 35.41
CA SER A 45 9.39 16.01 36.70
C SER A 45 8.92 14.89 37.63
N VAL A 46 9.74 14.56 38.63
CA VAL A 46 9.52 13.44 39.55
C VAL A 46 9.16 13.97 40.94
N PRO A 47 7.93 13.73 41.44
CA PRO A 47 7.55 14.17 42.78
C PRO A 47 8.32 13.45 43.89
N TYR A 48 8.60 14.17 44.98
CA TYR A 48 9.11 13.61 46.23
C TYR A 48 8.37 14.19 47.44
N THR A 49 8.46 13.49 48.57
CA THR A 49 7.91 13.92 49.87
C THR A 49 8.99 14.06 50.93
N GLY A 50 8.73 14.89 51.95
CA GLY A 50 9.59 15.00 53.14
C GLY A 50 11.02 15.51 52.88
N GLY A 51 11.20 16.41 51.91
CA GLY A 51 12.46 17.11 51.69
C GLY A 51 12.85 18.02 52.87
N ASN A 52 14.14 18.24 53.04
CA ASN A 52 14.72 18.90 54.22
C ASN A 52 15.26 20.32 53.96
N GLY A 53 14.95 20.94 52.82
CA GLY A 53 15.39 22.31 52.53
C GLY A 53 16.82 22.44 51.97
N ILE A 54 17.55 21.34 51.82
CA ILE A 54 18.98 21.35 51.48
C ILE A 54 19.23 21.27 49.96
N ALA A 55 20.27 21.97 49.51
CA ALA A 55 20.74 21.93 48.13
C ALA A 55 21.42 20.58 47.79
N TYR A 56 21.21 20.12 46.56
CA TYR A 56 21.85 18.92 46.01
C TYR A 56 22.49 19.23 44.65
N PRO A 57 23.64 18.62 44.34
CA PRO A 57 24.32 18.83 43.07
C PRO A 57 23.58 18.12 41.93
N ALA A 58 24.01 18.39 40.70
CA ALA A 58 23.59 17.58 39.57
C ALA A 58 24.02 16.12 39.77
N GLY A 59 23.17 15.18 39.35
CA GLY A 59 23.46 13.75 39.46
C GLY A 59 24.40 13.25 38.37
N THR A 60 24.82 12.00 38.49
CA THR A 60 25.53 11.29 37.44
C THR A 60 24.58 10.87 36.32
N ALA A 61 25.13 10.61 35.14
CA ALA A 61 24.37 10.06 34.02
C ALA A 61 23.85 8.64 34.32
N VAL A 62 22.55 8.44 34.13
CA VAL A 62 21.87 7.14 34.27
C VAL A 62 21.40 6.68 32.89
N ALA A 63 21.97 5.60 32.39
CA ALA A 63 21.55 5.01 31.12
C ALA A 63 20.20 4.28 31.25
N SER A 64 19.37 4.34 30.21
CA SER A 64 18.11 3.60 30.16
C SER A 64 18.31 2.10 29.94
N SER A 65 17.42 1.31 30.55
CA SER A 65 17.25 -0.13 30.32
C SER A 65 15.89 -0.43 29.65
N GLY A 66 15.76 -1.61 29.04
CA GLY A 66 14.58 -1.99 28.24
C GLY A 66 14.58 -1.37 26.85
N VAL A 67 14.51 -0.04 26.78
CA VAL A 67 14.80 0.76 25.57
C VAL A 67 16.11 1.49 25.82
N THR A 68 17.12 1.26 24.98
CA THR A 68 18.48 1.82 25.15
C THR A 68 18.69 3.09 24.34
N GLY A 69 19.76 3.83 24.63
CA GLY A 69 20.15 5.03 23.88
C GLY A 69 19.69 6.36 24.49
N LEU A 70 19.08 6.31 25.69
CA LEU A 70 18.73 7.48 26.47
C LEU A 70 19.56 7.56 27.75
N ILE A 71 19.80 8.79 28.22
CA ILE A 71 20.50 9.11 29.45
C ILE A 71 19.65 10.09 30.25
N ALA A 72 19.36 9.78 31.51
CA ALA A 72 18.75 10.68 32.46
C ALA A 72 19.81 11.27 33.39
N THR A 73 19.76 12.59 33.61
CA THR A 73 20.65 13.31 34.53
C THR A 73 19.84 14.19 35.46
N LEU A 74 19.98 14.00 36.77
CA LEU A 74 19.36 14.87 37.76
C LEU A 74 19.93 16.30 37.64
N SER A 75 19.05 17.28 37.53
CA SER A 75 19.45 18.70 37.56
C SER A 75 19.74 19.12 39.00
N ALA A 76 20.80 19.91 39.21
CA ALA A 76 21.08 20.50 40.53
C ALA A 76 19.89 21.33 41.03
N GLY A 77 19.64 21.34 42.34
CA GLY A 77 18.51 22.06 42.90
C GLY A 77 18.56 22.15 44.42
N THR A 78 17.46 22.62 45.01
CA THR A 78 17.26 22.66 46.46
C THR A 78 15.97 21.96 46.79
N LEU A 79 16.02 21.02 47.75
CA LEU A 79 14.82 20.34 48.20
C LEU A 79 13.88 21.35 48.86
N ALA A 80 12.57 21.23 48.61
CA ALA A 80 11.57 21.92 49.40
C ALA A 80 11.54 21.33 50.82
N SER A 81 11.18 22.14 51.81
CA SER A 81 10.82 21.64 53.14
C SER A 81 9.42 21.01 53.06
N GLY A 82 9.36 19.68 52.94
CA GLY A 82 8.12 18.94 52.66
C GLY A 82 8.07 18.37 51.24
N ASN A 83 6.96 18.52 50.54
CA ASN A 83 6.79 17.94 49.20
C ASN A 83 7.41 18.85 48.12
N GLY A 84 7.96 18.25 47.07
CA GLY A 84 8.53 18.99 45.95
C GLY A 84 8.68 18.14 44.70
N ILE A 85 9.31 18.72 43.68
CA ILE A 85 9.56 18.09 42.38
C ILE A 85 11.07 18.09 42.11
N ALA A 86 11.61 16.93 41.74
CA ALA A 86 12.95 16.79 41.20
C ALA A 86 12.90 16.80 39.67
N SER A 87 13.84 17.51 39.04
CA SER A 87 13.91 17.66 37.59
C SER A 87 15.06 16.85 37.01
N PHE A 88 14.76 15.94 36.09
CA PHE A 88 15.74 15.15 35.35
C PHE A 88 15.73 15.56 33.88
N VAL A 89 16.89 15.87 33.32
CA VAL A 89 17.03 16.06 31.87
C VAL A 89 17.33 14.71 31.24
N ILE A 90 16.50 14.31 30.28
CA ILE A 90 16.68 13.07 29.52
C ILE A 90 17.12 13.44 28.11
N THR A 91 18.27 12.91 27.67
CA THR A 91 18.81 13.12 26.33
C THR A 91 19.12 11.80 25.63
N GLY A 92 19.21 11.82 24.30
CA GLY A 92 19.69 10.70 23.49
C GLY A 92 18.72 10.33 22.38
N THR A 93 18.86 9.11 21.84
CA THR A 93 17.99 8.59 20.78
C THR A 93 17.59 7.16 21.15
N PRO A 94 16.31 6.90 21.47
CA PRO A 94 15.87 5.57 21.84
C PRO A 94 15.91 4.64 20.62
N ASN A 95 16.48 3.44 20.75
CA ASN A 95 16.66 2.53 19.61
C ASN A 95 15.37 1.86 19.12
N ILE A 96 14.40 1.64 20.01
CA ILE A 96 13.14 0.94 19.73
C ILE A 96 11.98 1.59 20.50
N ALA A 97 10.74 1.23 20.17
CA ALA A 97 9.57 1.55 20.98
C ALA A 97 9.49 0.65 22.23
N GLY A 98 8.76 1.10 23.26
CA GLY A 98 8.58 0.35 24.51
C GLY A 98 8.73 1.25 25.72
N THR A 99 9.22 0.70 26.83
CA THR A 99 9.44 1.46 28.08
C THR A 99 10.93 1.59 28.35
N ALA A 100 11.44 2.82 28.32
CA ALA A 100 12.77 3.16 28.80
C ALA A 100 12.73 3.30 30.33
N SER A 101 13.50 2.48 31.04
CA SER A 101 13.52 2.46 32.51
C SER A 101 14.84 3.00 33.05
N PHE A 102 14.78 3.94 33.98
CA PHE A 102 15.95 4.56 34.62
C PHE A 102 15.90 4.33 36.13
N SER A 103 16.94 3.71 36.69
CA SER A 103 17.13 3.62 38.15
C SER A 103 17.72 4.93 38.64
N ILE A 104 16.85 5.82 39.15
CA ILE A 104 17.24 7.16 39.61
C ILE A 104 17.28 7.23 41.14
N GLU A 105 18.14 8.10 41.65
CA GLU A 105 18.36 8.28 43.09
C GLU A 105 18.33 9.77 43.46
N LEU A 106 17.72 10.08 44.60
CA LEU A 106 17.75 11.41 45.21
C LEU A 106 17.56 11.30 46.73
N GLY A 107 18.40 12.00 47.48
CA GLY A 107 18.21 12.19 48.92
C GLY A 107 18.08 10.89 49.74
N GLY A 108 18.82 9.85 49.36
CA GLY A 108 18.82 8.53 50.01
C GLY A 108 17.75 7.56 49.52
N GLN A 109 16.82 7.99 48.66
CA GLN A 109 15.77 7.15 48.08
C GLN A 109 16.06 6.86 46.61
N SER A 110 15.57 5.72 46.13
CA SER A 110 15.66 5.30 44.72
C SER A 110 14.30 4.90 44.17
N CYS A 111 14.09 5.08 42.87
CA CYS A 111 12.94 4.54 42.16
C CYS A 111 13.23 4.31 40.67
N ILE A 112 12.35 3.57 39.98
CA ILE A 112 12.44 3.32 38.54
C ILE A 112 11.54 4.31 37.80
N LEU A 113 12.16 5.27 37.10
CA LEU A 113 11.46 6.19 36.22
C LEU A 113 11.18 5.48 34.88
N ALA A 114 9.91 5.35 34.53
CA ALA A 114 9.46 4.67 33.31
C ALA A 114 8.99 5.69 32.26
N LEU A 115 9.79 5.90 31.21
CA LEU A 115 9.45 6.73 30.07
C LEU A 115 8.87 5.86 28.93
N PRO A 116 7.60 6.05 28.54
CA PRO A 116 7.06 5.40 27.35
C PRO A 116 7.68 6.01 26.09
N VAL A 117 8.15 5.14 25.19
CA VAL A 117 8.69 5.46 23.88
C VAL A 117 7.74 4.92 22.80
N VAL A 118 7.23 5.83 21.97
CA VAL A 118 6.29 5.51 20.90
C VAL A 118 7.04 5.01 19.67
N GLN A 119 6.45 4.07 18.94
CA GLN A 119 6.97 3.58 17.67
C GLN A 119 6.92 4.67 16.60
N SER A 120 8.04 4.89 15.92
CA SER A 120 8.13 5.81 14.78
C SER A 120 7.32 5.30 13.60
N LYS A 121 6.69 6.22 12.86
CA LYS A 121 6.09 5.91 11.56
C LYS A 121 7.18 5.82 10.49
N ALA A 122 6.97 4.95 9.51
CA ALA A 122 7.88 4.77 8.39
C ALA A 122 8.16 6.09 7.64
N ASN A 123 9.43 6.39 7.47
CA ASN A 123 9.93 7.49 6.65
C ASN A 123 11.15 7.00 5.85
N VAL A 124 11.28 7.49 4.62
CA VAL A 124 12.41 7.18 3.72
C VAL A 124 12.92 8.46 3.08
N SER A 125 14.19 8.47 2.70
CA SER A 125 14.80 9.62 2.00
C SER A 125 14.58 9.57 0.49
N THR A 126 14.63 8.37 -0.11
CA THR A 126 14.41 8.20 -1.55
C THR A 126 13.61 6.95 -1.83
N LEU A 127 12.97 6.92 -3.00
CA LEU A 127 12.21 5.78 -3.49
C LEU A 127 12.48 5.65 -4.99
N THR A 128 12.98 4.49 -5.39
CA THR A 128 13.16 4.10 -6.79
C THR A 128 12.59 2.72 -6.97
N GLY A 129 12.23 2.32 -8.18
CA GLY A 129 11.62 1.01 -8.32
C GLY A 129 11.52 0.51 -9.74
N THR A 130 11.14 -0.76 -9.82
CA THR A 130 10.92 -1.49 -11.05
C THR A 130 9.67 -2.33 -10.92
N ILE A 131 9.10 -2.69 -12.07
CA ILE A 131 7.93 -3.56 -12.17
C ILE A 131 8.30 -4.81 -12.97
N THR A 132 7.77 -5.96 -12.58
CA THR A 132 7.94 -7.22 -13.31
C THR A 132 6.70 -8.10 -13.15
N PRO A 133 6.12 -8.63 -14.24
CA PRO A 133 6.41 -8.35 -15.65
C PRO A 133 6.21 -6.88 -16.04
N THR A 134 6.78 -6.44 -17.17
CA THR A 134 6.63 -5.05 -17.66
C THR A 134 5.47 -4.88 -18.64
N THR A 135 4.80 -5.98 -19.00
CA THR A 135 3.67 -5.98 -19.92
C THR A 135 2.52 -6.84 -19.39
N GLY A 136 1.29 -6.38 -19.63
CA GLY A 136 0.06 -7.12 -19.39
C GLY A 136 -0.78 -7.24 -20.67
N THR A 137 -1.91 -7.94 -20.59
CA THR A 137 -2.84 -8.10 -21.72
C THR A 137 -4.27 -7.86 -21.26
N SER A 138 -5.00 -6.98 -21.93
CA SER A 138 -6.39 -6.65 -21.60
C SER A 138 -7.26 -7.92 -21.52
N GLY A 139 -8.11 -8.02 -20.50
CA GLY A 139 -9.02 -9.14 -20.28
C GLY A 139 -8.36 -10.42 -19.76
N THR A 140 -7.04 -10.45 -19.59
CA THR A 140 -6.31 -11.59 -19.02
C THR A 140 -5.88 -11.27 -17.60
N ALA A 141 -6.07 -12.21 -16.67
CA ALA A 141 -5.61 -12.05 -15.30
C ALA A 141 -4.09 -11.76 -15.28
N TYR A 142 -3.71 -10.72 -14.55
CA TYR A 142 -2.34 -10.27 -14.40
C TYR A 142 -1.89 -10.50 -12.96
N THR A 143 -0.66 -10.99 -12.80
CA THR A 143 0.04 -11.03 -11.52
C THR A 143 1.47 -10.55 -11.74
N GLY A 144 1.89 -9.59 -10.91
CA GLY A 144 3.23 -9.02 -10.99
C GLY A 144 3.66 -8.44 -9.67
N ILE A 145 4.85 -7.86 -9.66
CA ILE A 145 5.44 -7.23 -8.49
C ILE A 145 6.01 -5.86 -8.86
N ILE A 146 5.90 -4.91 -7.94
CA ILE A 146 6.67 -3.66 -7.95
C ILE A 146 7.65 -3.78 -6.79
N ILE A 147 8.94 -3.71 -7.10
CA ILE A 147 10.00 -3.62 -6.09
C ILE A 147 10.40 -2.16 -6.00
N LEU A 148 10.25 -1.58 -4.81
CA LEU A 148 10.71 -0.24 -4.51
C LEU A 148 11.93 -0.31 -3.62
N ASP A 149 13.09 0.05 -4.16
CA ASP A 149 14.31 0.27 -3.41
C ASP A 149 14.24 1.64 -2.72
N TYR A 150 14.45 1.67 -1.41
CA TYR A 150 14.49 2.89 -0.62
C TYR A 150 15.84 3.08 0.08
N THR A 151 16.15 4.34 0.38
CA THR A 151 17.26 4.74 1.25
C THR A 151 16.75 5.55 2.44
N GLY A 152 17.56 5.65 3.50
CA GLY A 152 17.22 6.44 4.70
C GLY A 152 15.99 5.95 5.46
N GLY A 153 15.66 4.66 5.40
CA GLY A 153 14.64 4.05 6.25
C GLY A 153 14.96 4.28 7.73
N ASN A 154 13.94 4.60 8.52
CA ASN A 154 14.06 5.05 9.90
C ASN A 154 13.65 4.01 10.96
N GLY A 155 13.52 2.73 10.59
CA GLY A 155 13.04 1.70 11.52
C GLY A 155 11.54 1.79 11.85
N GLY A 156 10.80 2.69 11.18
CA GLY A 156 9.40 2.94 11.47
C GLY A 156 8.45 1.89 10.89
N THR A 157 7.29 1.75 11.52
CA THR A 157 6.22 0.84 11.06
C THR A 157 5.36 1.50 10.00
N TYR A 158 4.81 0.70 9.10
CA TYR A 158 3.83 1.10 8.10
C TYR A 158 2.71 0.07 8.00
N ASP A 159 1.50 0.57 7.76
CA ASP A 159 0.32 -0.27 7.56
C ASP A 159 0.29 -0.87 6.16
N ALA A 160 -0.62 -1.83 5.95
CA ALA A 160 -0.89 -2.32 4.62
C ALA A 160 -1.41 -1.18 3.72
N SER A 161 -1.00 -1.19 2.46
CA SER A 161 -1.28 -0.11 1.52
C SER A 161 -1.70 -0.68 0.18
N THR A 162 -2.66 -0.03 -0.48
CA THR A 162 -3.13 -0.40 -1.81
C THR A 162 -3.09 0.79 -2.75
N ALA A 163 -2.73 0.56 -4.00
CA ALA A 163 -2.81 1.53 -5.08
C ALA A 163 -3.49 0.91 -6.30
N SER A 164 -4.58 1.50 -6.74
CA SER A 164 -5.28 1.10 -7.97
C SER A 164 -4.62 1.75 -9.19
N SER A 165 -4.62 1.04 -10.32
CA SER A 165 -4.12 1.61 -11.57
C SER A 165 -5.06 2.69 -12.11
N THR A 166 -4.46 3.72 -12.72
CA THR A 166 -5.14 4.73 -13.53
C THR A 166 -4.77 4.57 -15.02
N GLY A 167 -5.56 5.14 -15.93
CA GLY A 167 -5.38 4.99 -17.38
C GLY A 167 -5.87 3.65 -17.95
N VAL A 168 -5.60 2.55 -17.23
CA VAL A 168 -6.23 1.23 -17.42
C VAL A 168 -6.73 0.76 -16.07
N GLU A 169 -8.01 0.42 -15.96
CA GLU A 169 -8.63 -0.03 -14.71
C GLU A 169 -8.49 -1.55 -14.52
N GLY A 170 -8.77 -2.02 -13.30
CA GLY A 170 -8.85 -3.46 -12.99
C GLY A 170 -7.59 -4.09 -12.42
N LEU A 171 -6.55 -3.31 -12.15
CA LEU A 171 -5.35 -3.76 -11.44
C LEU A 171 -5.20 -3.05 -10.09
N THR A 172 -4.75 -3.79 -9.09
CA THR A 172 -4.47 -3.27 -7.75
C THR A 172 -3.10 -3.75 -7.28
N ALA A 173 -2.24 -2.81 -6.89
CA ALA A 173 -0.99 -3.07 -6.22
C ALA A 173 -1.20 -3.06 -4.70
N THR A 174 -0.70 -4.07 -3.99
CA THR A 174 -0.88 -4.24 -2.53
C THR A 174 0.46 -4.48 -1.85
N LEU A 175 0.74 -3.67 -0.83
CA LEU A 175 1.84 -3.84 0.12
C LEU A 175 1.28 -4.32 1.45
N ALA A 176 1.86 -5.38 2.02
CA ALA A 176 1.54 -5.84 3.36
C ALA A 176 2.14 -4.89 4.42
N ALA A 177 1.51 -4.81 5.60
CA ALA A 177 2.06 -4.05 6.72
C ALA A 177 3.45 -4.57 7.14
N GLY A 178 4.30 -3.69 7.64
CA GLY A 178 5.67 -4.05 8.00
C GLY A 178 6.42 -2.97 8.76
N THR A 179 7.73 -3.18 8.89
CA THR A 179 8.67 -2.24 9.52
C THR A 179 9.85 -2.03 8.59
N LEU A 180 10.29 -0.79 8.44
CA LEU A 180 11.47 -0.50 7.63
C LEU A 180 12.74 -1.00 8.32
N ALA A 181 13.71 -1.46 7.53
CA ALA A 181 15.08 -1.50 7.98
C ALA A 181 15.65 -0.08 8.15
N ASN A 182 16.60 0.10 9.07
CA ASN A 182 17.38 1.33 9.15
C ASN A 182 18.33 1.44 7.95
N GLY A 183 18.35 2.58 7.26
CA GLY A 183 19.19 2.81 6.08
C GLY A 183 18.54 2.34 4.78
N THR A 184 19.13 1.38 4.07
CA THR A 184 18.62 0.94 2.76
C THR A 184 17.78 -0.32 2.85
N GLY A 185 16.80 -0.48 1.96
CA GLY A 185 15.96 -1.67 1.92
C GLY A 185 14.99 -1.68 0.74
N LYS A 186 14.05 -2.63 0.76
CA LYS A 186 13.08 -2.83 -0.32
C LYS A 186 11.67 -2.95 0.22
N LEU A 187 10.71 -2.41 -0.52
CA LEU A 187 9.28 -2.69 -0.38
C LEU A 187 8.83 -3.50 -1.59
N THR A 188 7.94 -4.47 -1.38
CA THR A 188 7.41 -5.29 -2.47
C THR A 188 5.90 -5.17 -2.48
N TYR A 189 5.38 -4.52 -3.53
CA TYR A 189 3.95 -4.53 -3.82
C TYR A 189 3.64 -5.68 -4.75
N THR A 190 2.59 -6.43 -4.46
CA THR A 190 2.02 -7.44 -5.36
C THR A 190 0.92 -6.80 -6.19
N ILE A 191 0.97 -6.96 -7.50
CA ILE A 191 -0.10 -6.53 -8.40
C ILE A 191 -0.95 -7.75 -8.72
N SER A 192 -2.26 -7.58 -8.61
CA SER A 192 -3.24 -8.56 -9.07
C SER A 192 -4.43 -7.87 -9.73
N GLY A 193 -5.12 -8.60 -10.60
CA GLY A 193 -6.39 -8.17 -11.20
C GLY A 193 -6.48 -8.54 -12.68
N THR A 194 -7.47 -7.98 -13.37
CA THR A 194 -7.67 -8.19 -14.80
C THR A 194 -7.88 -6.83 -15.45
N PRO A 195 -6.94 -6.35 -16.29
CA PRO A 195 -7.05 -5.03 -16.88
C PRO A 195 -8.20 -4.97 -17.88
N THR A 196 -9.01 -3.91 -17.82
CA THR A 196 -10.26 -3.81 -18.60
C THR A 196 -10.06 -3.32 -20.04
N SER A 197 -8.93 -2.68 -20.32
CA SER A 197 -8.60 -2.11 -21.63
C SER A 197 -7.10 -2.22 -21.96
N ALA A 198 -6.77 -2.02 -23.24
CA ALA A 198 -5.40 -1.78 -23.68
C ALA A 198 -4.97 -0.35 -23.31
N GLY A 199 -3.68 -0.13 -23.04
CA GLY A 199 -3.14 1.20 -22.77
C GLY A 199 -2.02 1.18 -21.75
N THR A 200 -1.78 2.32 -21.10
CA THR A 200 -0.76 2.44 -20.05
C THR A 200 -1.46 2.48 -18.70
N ALA A 201 -1.29 1.41 -17.91
CA ALA A 201 -1.71 1.39 -16.52
C ALA A 201 -0.66 2.14 -15.67
N THR A 202 -1.09 3.12 -14.88
CA THR A 202 -0.20 3.94 -14.05
C THR A 202 -0.51 3.73 -12.59
N PHE A 203 0.52 3.44 -11.79
CA PHE A 203 0.43 3.35 -10.34
C PHE A 203 1.20 4.51 -9.72
N ASN A 204 0.49 5.35 -8.97
CA ASN A 204 1.10 6.40 -8.16
C ASN A 204 1.20 5.89 -6.72
N ILE A 205 2.43 5.61 -6.28
CA ILE A 205 2.71 5.11 -4.95
C ILE A 205 3.21 6.27 -4.10
N SER A 206 2.59 6.47 -2.94
CA SER A 206 3.07 7.39 -1.90
C SER A 206 3.49 6.57 -0.69
N PHE A 207 4.74 6.70 -0.27
CA PHE A 207 5.27 5.95 0.86
C PHE A 207 6.34 6.77 1.60
N GLY A 208 6.20 6.85 2.93
CA GLY A 208 7.25 7.38 3.81
C GLY A 208 7.69 8.81 3.50
N GLY A 209 6.79 9.66 3.00
CA GLY A 209 7.07 11.05 2.61
C GLY A 209 7.47 11.24 1.14
N GLN A 210 7.74 10.14 0.42
CA GLN A 210 8.14 10.16 -0.99
C GLN A 210 7.02 9.66 -1.90
N THR A 211 7.11 10.01 -3.18
CA THR A 211 6.23 9.50 -4.22
C THR A 211 7.03 8.82 -5.32
N PHE A 212 6.46 7.76 -5.91
CA PHE A 212 7.02 7.04 -7.04
C PHE A 212 5.91 6.66 -8.00
N THR A 213 6.13 6.90 -9.29
CA THR A 213 5.18 6.55 -10.35
C THR A 213 5.78 5.48 -11.22
N VAL A 214 5.04 4.39 -11.40
CA VAL A 214 5.41 3.31 -12.31
C VAL A 214 4.30 3.02 -13.29
N THR A 215 4.71 2.69 -14.52
CA THR A 215 3.80 2.39 -15.63
C THR A 215 3.96 0.94 -16.06
N LEU A 216 2.84 0.34 -16.45
CA LEU A 216 2.74 -1.00 -17.02
C LEU A 216 2.05 -0.86 -18.38
N THR A 217 2.68 -1.35 -19.44
CA THR A 217 2.05 -1.38 -20.76
C THR A 217 1.10 -2.56 -20.85
N VAL A 218 -0.18 -2.30 -21.04
CA VAL A 218 -1.21 -3.32 -21.27
C VAL A 218 -1.46 -3.41 -22.77
N ALA A 219 -1.00 -4.49 -23.37
CA ALA A 219 -1.31 -4.80 -24.76
C ALA A 219 -2.82 -5.02 -24.91
N ALA A 220 -3.33 -4.73 -26.11
CA ALA A 220 -4.67 -5.16 -26.47
C ALA A 220 -4.77 -6.66 -26.23
N GLY A 221 -5.83 -7.06 -25.51
CA GLY A 221 -6.24 -8.44 -25.52
C GLY A 221 -6.39 -8.86 -26.97
N SER A 222 -6.09 -10.12 -27.28
CA SER A 222 -6.80 -10.68 -28.41
C SER A 222 -8.26 -10.57 -28.00
N THR A 223 -8.98 -9.56 -28.52
CA THR A 223 -10.38 -9.78 -28.80
C THR A 223 -10.37 -11.13 -29.46
N GLY A 224 -11.08 -12.10 -28.89
CA GLY A 224 -11.19 -13.36 -29.59
C GLY A 224 -11.58 -12.96 -31.01
N THR A 225 -10.72 -13.25 -32.00
CA THR A 225 -11.26 -14.04 -33.08
C THR A 225 -11.93 -15.16 -32.33
N ALA A 226 -13.25 -15.02 -32.14
CA ALA A 226 -14.01 -15.96 -31.35
C ALA A 226 -13.51 -17.31 -31.81
N ASN A 227 -12.87 -18.08 -30.92
CA ASN A 227 -12.66 -19.48 -31.22
C ASN A 227 -14.07 -19.93 -31.50
N PRO A 228 -14.42 -20.21 -32.77
CA PRO A 228 -15.79 -20.49 -33.06
C PRO A 228 -16.05 -21.73 -32.22
N ALA A 229 -17.12 -21.70 -31.41
CA ALA A 229 -17.76 -22.96 -31.06
C ALA A 229 -17.77 -23.74 -32.38
N LYS A 230 -17.26 -24.98 -32.40
CA LYS A 230 -16.94 -25.74 -33.63
C LYS A 230 -18.06 -25.76 -34.68
N ASP A 231 -19.25 -25.30 -34.28
CA ASP A 231 -20.51 -25.29 -34.97
C ASP A 231 -21.00 -23.88 -35.41
N THR A 232 -20.14 -22.86 -35.35
CA THR A 232 -20.50 -21.46 -35.62
C THR A 232 -19.60 -20.80 -36.66
N VAL A 233 -20.22 -20.11 -37.62
CA VAL A 233 -19.56 -19.10 -38.47
C VAL A 233 -19.78 -17.74 -37.82
N VAL A 234 -18.70 -17.05 -37.47
CA VAL A 234 -18.76 -15.75 -36.76
C VAL A 234 -18.46 -14.63 -37.73
N ILE A 235 -19.36 -13.64 -37.78
CA ILE A 235 -19.26 -12.43 -38.61
C ILE A 235 -19.28 -11.21 -37.69
N VAL A 236 -18.23 -10.39 -37.79
CA VAL A 236 -18.11 -9.15 -37.02
C VAL A 236 -18.02 -7.97 -37.99
N TYR A 237 -19.01 -7.08 -37.92
CA TYR A 237 -19.05 -5.84 -38.69
C TYR A 237 -18.33 -4.71 -37.95
N SER A 238 -17.51 -3.94 -38.67
CA SER A 238 -16.77 -2.80 -38.13
C SER A 238 -16.71 -1.68 -39.17
N GLY A 239 -17.68 -0.77 -39.11
CA GLY A 239 -17.77 0.40 -39.98
C GLY A 239 -18.04 0.01 -41.44
N THR A 240 -17.00 0.06 -42.27
CA THR A 240 -17.04 -0.26 -43.71
C THR A 240 -16.44 -1.64 -44.04
N THR A 241 -16.10 -2.43 -43.02
CA THR A 241 -15.47 -3.75 -43.16
C THR A 241 -16.24 -4.83 -42.39
N ALA A 242 -16.05 -6.08 -42.78
CA ALA A 242 -16.47 -7.25 -42.02
C ALA A 242 -15.32 -8.26 -41.91
N THR A 243 -15.18 -8.90 -40.75
CA THR A 243 -14.30 -10.06 -40.56
C THR A 243 -15.15 -11.31 -40.36
N VAL A 244 -14.68 -12.43 -40.91
CA VAL A 244 -15.37 -13.71 -40.83
C VAL A 244 -14.43 -14.79 -40.31
N ASN A 245 -14.88 -15.51 -39.30
CA ASN A 245 -14.30 -16.78 -38.88
C ASN A 245 -15.24 -17.92 -39.31
N ASN A 246 -14.80 -18.75 -40.25
CA ASN A 246 -15.59 -19.84 -40.78
C ASN A 246 -15.09 -21.19 -40.28
N ALA A 247 -15.73 -21.72 -39.23
CA ALA A 247 -15.43 -23.05 -38.69
C ALA A 247 -15.67 -24.21 -39.68
N PHE A 248 -16.43 -23.96 -40.76
CA PHE A 248 -16.87 -24.96 -41.73
C PHE A 248 -16.25 -24.77 -43.12
N SER A 249 -15.09 -24.12 -43.21
CA SER A 249 -14.37 -23.91 -44.47
C SER A 249 -14.03 -25.22 -45.20
N ASN A 250 -13.84 -26.30 -44.46
CA ASN A 250 -13.62 -27.65 -45.01
C ASN A 250 -14.90 -28.49 -45.11
N ASP A 251 -16.03 -28.00 -44.58
CA ASP A 251 -17.32 -28.71 -44.48
C ASP A 251 -18.40 -28.09 -45.39
N GLY A 252 -17.96 -27.57 -46.53
CA GLY A 252 -18.84 -27.09 -47.61
C GLY A 252 -19.41 -25.68 -47.43
N VAL A 253 -18.91 -24.89 -46.47
CA VAL A 253 -19.26 -23.47 -46.34
C VAL A 253 -18.14 -22.60 -46.91
N SER A 254 -18.43 -21.83 -47.95
CA SER A 254 -17.55 -20.79 -48.46
C SER A 254 -18.10 -19.40 -48.14
N VAL A 255 -17.20 -18.44 -47.96
CA VAL A 255 -17.55 -17.05 -47.63
C VAL A 255 -16.78 -16.10 -48.53
N ALA A 256 -17.50 -15.16 -49.14
CA ALA A 256 -16.95 -14.03 -49.88
C ALA A 256 -17.21 -12.74 -49.12
N VAL A 257 -16.20 -11.88 -49.00
CA VAL A 257 -16.29 -10.59 -48.30
C VAL A 257 -15.81 -9.48 -49.24
N SER A 258 -16.61 -8.43 -49.40
CA SER A 258 -16.26 -7.21 -50.11
C SER A 258 -16.64 -6.00 -49.26
N GLY A 259 -15.67 -5.39 -48.58
CA GLY A 259 -15.96 -4.38 -47.56
C GLY A 259 -16.79 -4.96 -46.42
N ALA A 260 -17.97 -4.39 -46.16
CA ALA A 260 -18.94 -4.90 -45.19
C ALA A 260 -20.04 -5.77 -45.83
N ASP A 261 -19.91 -6.16 -47.10
CA ASP A 261 -20.83 -7.10 -47.75
C ASP A 261 -20.28 -8.52 -47.62
N VAL A 262 -21.02 -9.38 -46.91
CA VAL A 262 -20.67 -10.79 -46.65
C VAL A 262 -21.66 -11.68 -47.38
N THR A 263 -21.15 -12.58 -48.23
CA THR A 263 -21.93 -13.61 -48.90
C THR A 263 -21.48 -15.00 -48.48
N ILE A 264 -22.39 -15.76 -47.87
CA ILE A 264 -22.22 -17.15 -47.47
C ILE A 264 -22.80 -18.06 -48.56
N THR A 265 -22.06 -19.10 -48.95
CA THR A 265 -22.56 -20.23 -49.74
C THR A 265 -22.32 -21.52 -48.97
N SER A 266 -23.38 -22.13 -48.46
CA SER A 266 -23.33 -23.39 -47.69
C SER A 266 -23.90 -24.54 -48.49
N LYS A 267 -23.03 -25.47 -48.91
CA LYS A 267 -23.37 -26.78 -49.50
C LYS A 267 -23.49 -27.88 -48.44
N ASN A 268 -23.50 -27.52 -47.16
CA ASN A 268 -23.72 -28.47 -46.10
C ASN A 268 -25.17 -28.97 -46.18
N THR A 269 -25.37 -30.29 -46.10
CA THR A 269 -26.68 -30.95 -46.21
C THR A 269 -27.03 -31.80 -44.99
N ILE A 270 -26.18 -31.79 -43.95
CA ILE A 270 -26.25 -32.74 -42.83
C ILE A 270 -26.36 -32.06 -41.47
N LYS A 271 -25.92 -30.80 -41.35
CA LYS A 271 -25.77 -30.12 -40.07
C LYS A 271 -26.39 -28.72 -40.10
N GLU A 272 -27.08 -28.41 -39.02
CA GLU A 272 -27.62 -27.08 -38.79
C GLU A 272 -26.52 -26.15 -38.28
N ILE A 273 -26.13 -25.19 -39.12
CA ILE A 273 -25.03 -24.26 -38.85
C ILE A 273 -25.56 -23.00 -38.17
N VAL A 274 -24.81 -22.48 -37.19
CA VAL A 274 -25.10 -21.17 -36.58
C VAL A 274 -24.24 -20.09 -37.26
N TYR A 275 -24.88 -19.04 -37.74
CA TYR A 275 -24.23 -17.82 -38.22
C TYR A 275 -24.43 -16.73 -37.18
N LEU A 276 -23.35 -16.32 -36.51
CA LEU A 276 -23.37 -15.28 -35.47
C LEU A 276 -22.99 -13.94 -36.07
N LEU A 277 -23.90 -12.96 -36.03
CA LEU A 277 -23.70 -11.62 -36.54
C LEU A 277 -23.56 -10.65 -35.36
N SER A 278 -22.55 -9.79 -35.39
CA SER A 278 -22.28 -8.79 -34.35
C SER A 278 -21.61 -7.53 -34.92
N GLY A 279 -21.60 -6.44 -34.15
CA GLY A 279 -20.94 -5.19 -34.54
C GLY A 279 -21.79 -4.28 -35.42
N THR A 280 -21.18 -3.28 -36.06
CA THR A 280 -21.92 -2.22 -36.77
C THR A 280 -21.38 -1.96 -38.17
N ALA A 281 -22.27 -1.77 -39.14
CA ALA A 281 -21.92 -1.28 -40.48
C ALA A 281 -23.05 -0.47 -41.11
N SER A 282 -22.71 0.71 -41.64
CA SER A 282 -23.69 1.63 -42.23
C SER A 282 -23.96 1.38 -43.72
N LYS A 283 -23.08 0.60 -44.37
CA LYS A 283 -23.17 0.17 -45.77
C LYS A 283 -22.65 -1.26 -45.90
N GLY A 284 -23.35 -2.22 -45.32
CA GLY A 284 -22.98 -3.63 -45.39
C GLY A 284 -24.17 -4.55 -45.61
N SER A 285 -23.91 -5.82 -45.87
CA SER A 285 -24.94 -6.85 -46.01
C SER A 285 -24.50 -8.20 -45.47
N PHE A 286 -25.48 -9.00 -45.09
CA PHE A 286 -25.35 -10.44 -44.90
C PHE A 286 -26.22 -11.14 -45.93
N LYS A 287 -25.61 -11.86 -46.87
CA LYS A 287 -26.31 -12.69 -47.86
C LYS A 287 -25.98 -14.15 -47.62
N ILE A 288 -26.97 -15.04 -47.66
CA ILE A 288 -26.74 -16.48 -47.46
C ILE A 288 -27.52 -17.36 -48.44
N TYR A 289 -26.80 -18.32 -49.03
CA TYR A 289 -27.34 -19.48 -49.71
C TYR A 289 -27.06 -20.72 -48.85
N SER A 290 -28.05 -21.57 -48.62
CA SER A 290 -27.87 -22.80 -47.85
C SER A 290 -28.74 -23.95 -48.35
N GLU A 291 -28.13 -25.14 -48.45
CA GLU A 291 -28.78 -26.40 -48.82
C GLU A 291 -29.40 -27.15 -47.62
N TYR A 292 -29.19 -26.68 -46.38
CA TYR A 292 -29.79 -27.23 -45.17
C TYR A 292 -30.41 -26.15 -44.27
N LYS A 293 -31.11 -26.55 -43.21
CA LYS A 293 -31.62 -25.62 -42.21
C LYS A 293 -30.46 -24.98 -41.43
N PHE A 294 -30.65 -23.74 -40.96
CA PHE A 294 -29.61 -22.99 -40.27
C PHE A 294 -30.17 -21.96 -39.29
N ASN A 295 -29.31 -21.45 -38.43
CA ASN A 295 -29.61 -20.44 -37.42
C ASN A 295 -28.86 -19.14 -37.72
N ILE A 296 -29.52 -18.01 -37.55
CA ILE A 296 -28.89 -16.69 -37.51
C ILE A 296 -29.02 -16.15 -36.09
N THR A 297 -27.90 -15.91 -35.42
CA THR A 297 -27.86 -15.29 -34.08
C THR A 297 -27.41 -13.85 -34.21
N MET A 298 -28.18 -12.91 -33.68
CA MET A 298 -27.90 -11.48 -33.69
C MET A 298 -27.40 -11.04 -32.31
N LYS A 299 -26.09 -10.86 -32.16
CA LYS A 299 -25.48 -10.44 -30.89
C LYS A 299 -24.99 -9.01 -30.98
N GLY A 300 -25.91 -8.06 -30.79
CA GLY A 300 -25.61 -6.62 -30.85
C GLY A 300 -25.18 -6.17 -32.25
N VAL A 301 -25.83 -6.69 -33.30
CA VAL A 301 -25.59 -6.26 -34.68
C VAL A 301 -26.43 -5.04 -35.03
N SER A 302 -25.84 -4.05 -35.70
CA SER A 302 -26.52 -2.93 -36.34
C SER A 302 -26.03 -2.79 -37.78
N LEU A 303 -26.87 -3.18 -38.74
CA LEU A 303 -26.48 -3.32 -40.14
C LEU A 303 -27.47 -2.59 -41.04
N THR A 304 -26.98 -1.61 -41.80
CA THR A 304 -27.77 -0.93 -42.84
C THR A 304 -27.11 -1.08 -44.21
N ASN A 305 -27.93 -1.14 -45.26
CA ASN A 305 -27.47 -1.22 -46.64
C ASN A 305 -28.18 -0.15 -47.48
N SER A 306 -27.41 0.60 -48.28
CA SER A 306 -27.95 1.72 -49.08
C SER A 306 -28.50 1.32 -50.45
N ALA A 307 -28.26 0.08 -50.90
CA ALA A 307 -28.56 -0.39 -52.25
C ALA A 307 -29.40 -1.70 -52.28
N GLY A 308 -29.83 -2.20 -51.12
CA GLY A 308 -30.58 -3.44 -51.01
C GLY A 308 -30.90 -3.84 -49.56
N PRO A 309 -31.29 -5.10 -49.32
CA PRO A 309 -31.55 -5.59 -47.96
C PRO A 309 -30.25 -5.75 -47.16
N ALA A 310 -30.28 -5.35 -45.88
CA ALA A 310 -29.18 -5.58 -44.95
C ALA A 310 -28.97 -7.08 -44.65
N ILE A 311 -30.05 -7.87 -44.61
CA ILE A 311 -30.01 -9.32 -44.45
C ILE A 311 -30.81 -9.94 -45.60
N ASN A 312 -30.15 -10.76 -46.41
CA ASN A 312 -30.69 -11.36 -47.62
C ASN A 312 -30.57 -12.90 -47.58
N ILE A 313 -31.67 -13.58 -47.30
CA ILE A 313 -31.71 -15.04 -47.19
C ILE A 313 -32.18 -15.63 -48.52
N GLN A 314 -31.27 -16.28 -49.22
CA GLN A 314 -31.48 -16.93 -50.52
C GLN A 314 -31.44 -18.46 -50.35
N SER A 315 -32.33 -18.98 -49.49
CA SER A 315 -32.46 -20.41 -49.22
C SER A 315 -33.93 -20.80 -49.16
N GLY A 316 -34.26 -21.97 -49.72
CA GLY A 316 -35.57 -22.60 -49.56
C GLY A 316 -35.72 -23.42 -48.28
N LYS A 317 -34.74 -23.37 -47.36
CA LYS A 317 -34.71 -24.15 -46.12
C LYS A 317 -35.18 -23.33 -44.93
N LYS A 318 -35.57 -24.02 -43.85
CA LYS A 318 -35.97 -23.36 -42.60
C LYS A 318 -34.78 -22.58 -42.02
N VAL A 319 -35.02 -21.32 -41.71
CA VAL A 319 -34.13 -20.46 -40.93
C VAL A 319 -34.78 -20.15 -39.59
N GLN A 320 -33.99 -20.18 -38.51
CA GLN A 320 -34.39 -19.66 -37.21
C GLN A 320 -33.53 -18.44 -36.87
N LEU A 321 -34.18 -17.34 -36.50
CA LEU A 321 -33.53 -16.13 -36.04
C LEU A 321 -33.56 -16.10 -34.51
N MET A 322 -32.42 -15.81 -33.90
CA MET A 322 -32.24 -15.67 -32.45
C MET A 322 -31.67 -14.27 -32.17
N TYR A 323 -32.31 -13.55 -31.27
CA TYR A 323 -31.98 -12.18 -30.86
C TYR A 323 -31.46 -12.13 -29.43
#